data_AF-A0A8J4QIG9-F1
#
_entry.id   AF-A0A8J4QIG9-F1
#
_cell.length_a   1.000
_cell.length_b   1.000
_cell.length_c   1.000
_cell.angle_alpha   90.00
_cell.angle_beta   90.00
_cell.angle_gamma   90.00
#
_symmetry.space_group_name_H-M   'P 1'
#
loop_
_entity.id
_entity.type
_entity.pdbx_description
1 polymer ?
#
loop_
_entity_poly.entity_id
_entity_poly.type
_entity_poly.pdbx_seq_one_letter_code
_entity_poly.pdbx_strand_id
1 'polypeptide(L)'
;MDSPFRLNDLYYINKQIIPALQRVFGLVGADLNQWFIEMPRPVREAFAKLPFFAPNAQRTRIDYYYLSKHCILCGELVQAAHICNQCLQKGASVATVVIGRTSKLEKEMQHLAAICQHCGGGDWVVESGVKCTSLACSVFYERQKVQKELQSLSSIAADERFCLKCMVEWF
;
A
#
# COMPACT_ATOMS: atom_id res chain seq x y z
N MET A 1 2.54 14.47 0.85
CA MET A 1 3.68 14.27 1.76
C MET A 1 4.42 13.01 1.33
N ASP A 2 5.28 13.11 0.32
CA ASP A 2 6.05 11.97 -0.18
C ASP A 2 7.43 11.96 0.45
N SER A 3 7.41 11.60 1.74
CA SER A 3 8.62 11.23 2.44
C SER A 3 9.15 9.93 1.85
N PRO A 4 10.42 9.89 1.45
CA PRO A 4 11.02 8.69 0.89
C PRO A 4 11.59 7.75 1.96
N PHE A 5 11.42 8.09 3.23
CA PHE A 5 11.88 7.26 4.33
C PHE A 5 10.95 6.06 4.51
N ARG A 6 11.54 4.88 4.70
CA ARG A 6 10.84 3.65 5.04
C ARG A 6 11.01 3.37 6.52
N LEU A 7 9.97 2.80 7.13
CA LEU A 7 10.06 2.32 8.50
C LEU A 7 11.08 1.17 8.58
N ASN A 8 11.97 1.21 9.57
CA ASN A 8 12.83 0.07 9.90
C ASN A 8 12.05 -0.88 10.82
N ASP A 9 11.21 -1.70 10.20
CA ASP A 9 10.39 -2.73 10.84
C ASP A 9 11.21 -3.65 11.76
N LEU A 10 12.35 -4.17 11.30
CA LEU A 10 13.22 -5.06 12.09
C LEU A 10 13.72 -4.40 13.38
N TYR A 11 14.03 -3.11 13.34
CA TYR A 11 14.43 -2.37 14.53
C TYR A 11 13.29 -2.34 15.56
N TYR A 12 12.08 -1.94 15.17
CA TYR A 12 10.95 -1.86 16.09
C TYR A 12 10.53 -3.24 16.62
N ILE A 13 10.53 -4.25 15.75
CA ILE A 13 10.21 -5.63 16.15
C ILE A 13 11.22 -6.12 17.18
N ASN A 14 12.51 -6.07 16.89
CA ASN A 14 13.55 -6.63 17.77
C ASN A 14 13.79 -5.80 19.03
N LYS A 15 13.69 -4.47 18.96
CA LYS A 15 14.07 -3.58 20.07
C LYS A 15 12.90 -3.13 20.95
N GLN A 16 11.67 -3.19 20.45
CA GLN A 16 10.50 -2.69 21.21
C GLN A 16 9.45 -3.78 21.39
N ILE A 17 8.98 -4.39 20.31
CA ILE A 17 7.85 -5.33 20.36
C ILE A 17 8.23 -6.62 21.08
N ILE A 18 9.29 -7.30 20.62
CA ILE A 18 9.73 -8.58 21.22
C ILE A 18 10.06 -8.42 22.71
N PRO A 19 10.90 -7.44 23.14
CA PRO A 19 11.21 -7.29 24.57
C PRO A 19 9.98 -7.01 25.43
N ALA A 20 9.02 -6.21 24.93
CA ALA A 20 7.81 -5.89 25.67
C ALA A 20 6.93 -7.13 25.88
N LEU A 21 6.69 -7.90 24.81
CA LEU A 21 5.86 -9.10 24.84
C LEU A 21 6.54 -10.25 25.58
N GLN A 22 7.87 -10.36 25.54
CA GLN A 22 8.63 -11.45 26.18
C GLN A 22 8.44 -11.45 27.70
N ARG A 23 8.20 -10.28 28.30
CA ARG A 23 7.90 -10.16 29.75
C ARG A 23 6.62 -10.91 30.16
N VAL A 24 5.64 -11.01 29.26
CA VAL A 24 4.36 -11.67 29.52
C VAL A 24 4.42 -13.12 29.05
N PHE A 25 4.81 -13.34 27.79
CA PHE A 25 4.84 -14.68 27.20
C PHE A 25 5.94 -15.58 27.78
N GLY A 26 7.02 -14.99 28.29
CA GLY A 26 8.06 -15.73 29.02
C GLY A 26 7.54 -16.41 30.29
N LEU A 27 6.46 -15.92 30.90
CA LEU A 27 5.84 -16.57 32.07
C LEU A 27 5.20 -17.93 31.72
N VAL A 28 4.80 -18.11 30.46
CA VAL A 28 4.20 -19.35 29.95
C VAL A 28 5.26 -20.22 29.25
N GLY A 29 6.55 -19.83 29.33
CA GLY A 29 7.65 -20.55 28.71
C GLY A 29 7.81 -20.36 27.20
N ALA A 30 7.14 -19.35 26.61
CA ALA A 30 7.28 -19.04 25.19
C ALA A 30 8.48 -18.11 24.91
N ASP A 31 9.28 -18.45 23.90
CA ASP A 31 10.37 -17.60 23.39
C ASP A 31 9.94 -16.90 22.09
N LEU A 32 9.75 -15.59 22.17
CA LEU A 32 9.32 -14.77 21.04
C LEU A 32 10.44 -14.50 20.04
N ASN A 33 11.72 -14.56 20.44
CA ASN A 33 12.83 -14.43 19.49
C ASN A 33 12.87 -15.64 18.58
N GLN A 34 12.78 -16.83 19.16
CA GLN A 34 12.71 -18.07 18.40
C GLN A 34 11.48 -18.07 17.50
N TRP A 35 10.32 -17.72 18.04
CA TRP A 35 9.09 -17.65 17.25
C TRP A 35 9.18 -16.66 16.07
N PHE A 36 9.79 -15.49 16.26
CA PHE A 36 9.99 -14.52 15.19
C PHE A 36 10.96 -15.00 14.10
N ILE A 37 11.96 -15.82 14.45
CA ILE A 37 12.89 -16.41 13.48
C ILE A 37 12.20 -17.51 12.66
N GLU A 38 11.38 -18.33 13.32
CA GLU A 38 10.66 -19.45 12.71
C GLU A 38 9.45 -19.03 11.87
N MET A 39 8.91 -17.83 12.13
CA MET A 39 7.76 -17.30 11.40
C MET A 39 8.04 -17.26 9.89
N PRO A 40 7.14 -17.78 9.03
CA PRO A 40 7.27 -17.66 7.58
C PRO A 40 7.35 -16.18 7.21
N ARG A 41 8.50 -15.74 6.71
CA ARG A 41 8.64 -14.36 6.23
C ARG A 41 7.80 -14.24 4.96
N PRO A 42 6.79 -13.34 4.91
CA PRO A 42 6.05 -13.11 3.69
C PRO A 42 7.05 -12.78 2.59
N VAL A 43 7.07 -13.60 1.53
CA VAL A 43 8.10 -13.51 0.47
C VAL A 43 8.13 -12.10 -0.13
N ARG A 44 7.00 -11.37 -0.12
CA ARG A 44 6.95 -9.91 -0.17
C ARG A 44 5.58 -9.37 0.26
N GLU A 45 5.58 -8.15 0.76
CA GLU A 45 4.38 -7.33 0.89
C GLU A 45 3.83 -7.03 -0.51
N ALA A 46 2.63 -7.54 -0.72
CA ALA A 46 1.68 -7.15 -1.74
C ALA A 46 1.70 -5.63 -2.02
N PHE A 47 2.05 -5.24 -3.26
CA PHE A 47 1.62 -4.03 -3.97
C PHE A 47 2.06 -2.64 -3.45
N ALA A 48 2.30 -2.45 -2.16
CA ALA A 48 2.55 -1.13 -1.56
C ALA A 48 3.95 -0.54 -1.86
N LYS A 49 4.80 -1.28 -2.59
CA LYS A 49 6.19 -0.92 -2.85
C LYS A 49 6.53 -0.84 -4.34
N LEU A 50 5.55 -0.67 -5.23
CA LEU A 50 5.86 -0.24 -6.58
C LEU A 50 6.25 1.25 -6.54
N PRO A 51 7.53 1.62 -6.71
CA PRO A 51 7.86 3.01 -6.91
C PRO A 51 7.20 3.46 -8.21
N PHE A 52 6.31 4.43 -8.09
CA PHE A 52 5.81 5.17 -9.22
C PHE A 52 6.95 5.88 -9.95
N PHE A 53 6.81 5.97 -11.27
CA PHE A 53 7.43 7.03 -12.05
C PHE A 53 6.80 8.36 -11.65
N ALA A 54 7.23 8.93 -10.52
CA ALA A 54 7.23 10.37 -10.39
C ALA A 54 8.44 10.86 -11.22
N PRO A 55 8.27 11.67 -12.27
CA PRO A 55 9.38 12.28 -13.00
C PRO A 55 10.04 13.32 -12.08
N ASN A 56 10.76 12.87 -11.07
CA ASN A 56 11.59 13.72 -10.24
C ASN A 56 12.88 14.01 -11.01
N ALA A 57 13.13 15.31 -11.24
CA ALA A 57 14.34 15.81 -11.89
C ALA A 57 15.63 15.48 -11.11
N GLN A 58 15.51 15.16 -9.82
CA GLN A 58 16.63 14.80 -8.94
C GLN A 58 16.58 13.29 -8.60
N ARG A 59 17.13 12.47 -9.51
CA ARG A 59 17.33 11.01 -9.32
C ARG A 59 18.48 10.75 -8.33
N THR A 60 18.27 11.05 -7.05
CA THR A 60 19.32 11.00 -6.02
C THR A 60 19.50 9.62 -5.37
N ARG A 61 18.53 8.71 -5.52
CA ARG A 61 18.58 7.37 -4.93
C ARG A 61 18.59 6.27 -5.97
N ILE A 62 19.20 5.15 -5.57
CA ILE A 62 19.38 3.95 -6.37
C ILE A 62 18.03 3.32 -6.74
N ASP A 63 17.02 3.40 -5.86
CA ASP A 63 15.67 2.85 -6.07
C ASP A 63 14.95 3.39 -7.32
N TYR A 64 15.27 4.61 -7.77
CA TYR A 64 14.75 5.16 -9.04
C TYR A 64 15.16 4.35 -10.28
N TYR A 65 16.28 3.62 -10.19
CA TYR A 65 16.80 2.83 -11.31
C TYR A 65 16.37 1.36 -11.25
N TYR A 66 15.78 0.91 -10.13
CA TYR A 66 15.33 -0.46 -9.93
C TYR A 66 13.80 -0.51 -9.84
N LEU A 67 13.16 -0.75 -10.98
CA LEU A 67 11.74 -1.08 -11.04
C LEU A 67 11.48 -2.47 -10.45
N SER A 68 10.35 -2.63 -9.77
CA SER A 68 9.92 -3.93 -9.29
C SER A 68 9.60 -4.84 -10.48
N LYS A 69 10.42 -5.86 -10.67
CA LYS A 69 10.28 -6.85 -11.72
C LYS A 69 9.35 -7.99 -11.32
N HIS A 70 8.15 -7.72 -10.79
CA HIS A 70 7.28 -8.80 -10.29
C HIS A 70 5.85 -8.65 -10.74
N CYS A 71 5.20 -9.78 -11.01
CA CYS A 71 3.79 -9.85 -11.32
C CYS A 71 3.00 -9.51 -10.07
N ILE A 72 2.07 -8.58 -10.21
CA ILE A 72 1.22 -8.18 -9.11
C ILE A 72 0.32 -9.33 -8.60
N LEU A 73 -0.09 -10.27 -9.46
CA LEU A 73 -1.03 -11.32 -9.09
C LEU A 73 -0.36 -12.55 -8.46
N CYS A 74 0.69 -13.08 -9.08
CA CYS A 74 1.36 -14.30 -8.62
C CYS A 74 2.72 -14.05 -7.95
N GLY A 75 3.29 -12.85 -8.05
CA GLY A 75 4.61 -12.53 -7.50
C GLY A 75 5.81 -13.05 -8.30
N GLU A 76 5.59 -13.71 -9.44
CA GLU A 76 6.67 -14.18 -10.32
C GLU A 76 7.46 -13.03 -10.96
N LEU A 77 8.70 -13.28 -11.35
CA LEU A 77 9.58 -12.27 -11.92
C LEU A 77 9.12 -11.89 -13.35
N VAL A 78 9.03 -10.60 -13.64
CA VAL A 78 8.60 -10.04 -14.94
C VAL A 78 9.59 -8.97 -15.38
N GLN A 79 9.90 -8.88 -16.67
CA GLN A 79 10.96 -8.01 -17.17
C GLN A 79 10.57 -6.52 -17.19
N ALA A 80 9.40 -6.20 -17.76
CA ALA A 80 8.94 -4.82 -17.94
C ALA A 80 7.44 -4.61 -17.70
N ALA A 81 6.64 -5.69 -17.64
CA ALA A 81 5.20 -5.63 -17.41
C ALA A 81 4.85 -5.81 -15.92
N HIS A 82 3.71 -5.28 -15.50
CA HIS A 82 3.16 -5.46 -14.15
C HIS A 82 2.47 -6.82 -13.97
N ILE A 83 2.07 -7.46 -15.08
CA ILE A 83 1.43 -8.78 -15.09
C ILE A 83 2.26 -9.75 -15.93
N CYS A 84 2.48 -10.97 -15.44
CA CYS A 84 3.18 -12.00 -16.20
C CYS A 84 2.28 -12.58 -17.30
N ASN A 85 2.89 -13.15 -18.35
CA ASN A 85 2.14 -13.73 -19.47
C ASN A 85 1.15 -14.82 -19.02
N GLN A 86 1.49 -15.64 -18.02
CA GLN A 86 0.59 -16.69 -17.52
C GLN A 86 -0.68 -16.12 -16.88
N CYS A 87 -0.55 -15.03 -16.14
CA CYS A 87 -1.69 -14.32 -15.58
C CYS A 87 -2.49 -13.62 -16.69
N LEU A 88 -1.82 -12.96 -17.64
CA LEU A 88 -2.48 -12.27 -18.74
C LEU A 88 -3.36 -13.19 -19.61
N GLN A 89 -2.93 -14.45 -19.82
CA GLN A 89 -3.73 -15.46 -20.54
C GLN A 89 -5.06 -15.79 -19.82
N LYS A 90 -5.14 -15.60 -18.50
CA LYS A 90 -6.36 -15.76 -17.69
C LYS A 90 -7.14 -14.43 -17.60
N GLY A 91 -7.23 -13.69 -18.71
CA GLY A 91 -7.66 -12.28 -18.74
C GLY A 91 -8.91 -11.94 -17.93
N ALA A 92 -9.98 -12.75 -17.99
CA ALA A 92 -11.18 -12.52 -17.19
C ALA A 92 -10.90 -12.57 -15.67
N SER A 93 -10.11 -13.56 -15.22
CA SER A 93 -9.73 -13.69 -13.80
C SER A 93 -8.85 -12.53 -13.33
N VAL A 94 -7.94 -12.04 -14.19
CA VAL A 94 -7.10 -10.86 -13.90
C VAL A 94 -7.97 -9.63 -13.71
N ALA A 95 -8.86 -9.36 -14.67
CA ALA A 95 -9.76 -8.23 -14.62
C ALA A 95 -10.63 -8.26 -13.35
N THR A 96 -11.22 -9.41 -13.01
CA THR A 96 -12.03 -9.55 -11.79
C THR A 96 -11.21 -9.28 -10.51
N VAL A 97 -9.98 -9.76 -10.43
CA VAL A 97 -9.12 -9.54 -9.25
C VAL A 97 -8.69 -8.08 -9.14
N VAL A 98 -8.27 -7.46 -10.25
CA VAL A 98 -7.87 -6.05 -10.28
C VAL A 98 -9.07 -5.16 -9.94
N ILE A 99 -10.20 -5.33 -10.63
CA ILE A 99 -11.42 -4.54 -10.39
C ILE A 99 -11.94 -4.75 -8.96
N GLY A 100 -11.99 -5.99 -8.48
CA GLY A 100 -12.47 -6.28 -7.12
C GLY A 100 -11.62 -5.62 -6.04
N ARG A 101 -10.29 -5.58 -6.25
CA ARG A 101 -9.36 -4.89 -5.34
C ARG A 101 -9.49 -3.36 -5.43
N THR A 102 -9.57 -2.81 -6.64
CA THR A 102 -9.78 -1.37 -6.84
C THR A 102 -11.09 -0.93 -6.18
N SER A 103 -12.19 -1.65 -6.41
CA SER A 103 -13.49 -1.35 -5.80
C SER A 103 -13.45 -1.43 -4.27
N LYS A 104 -12.68 -2.35 -3.70
CA LYS A 104 -12.49 -2.43 -2.24
C LYS A 104 -11.79 -1.18 -1.71
N LEU A 105 -10.69 -0.76 -2.33
CA LEU A 105 -9.93 0.42 -1.91
C LEU A 105 -10.70 1.72 -2.12
N GLU A 106 -11.51 1.81 -3.19
CA GLU A 106 -12.42 2.94 -3.41
C GLU A 106 -13.44 3.09 -2.28
N LYS A 107 -14.07 1.98 -1.87
CA LYS A 107 -15.01 1.97 -0.75
C LYS A 107 -14.34 2.35 0.56
N GLU A 108 -13.13 1.84 0.81
CA GLU A 108 -12.34 2.20 2.00
C GLU A 108 -11.98 3.70 1.98
N MET A 109 -11.57 4.23 0.82
CA MET A 109 -11.29 5.66 0.66
C MET A 109 -12.53 6.53 0.93
N GLN A 110 -13.67 6.17 0.33
CA GLN A 110 -14.94 6.87 0.54
C GLN A 110 -15.35 6.85 2.02
N HIS A 111 -15.18 5.72 2.70
CA HIS A 111 -15.47 5.61 4.11
C HIS A 111 -14.58 6.52 4.96
N LEU A 112 -13.27 6.52 4.72
CA LEU A 112 -12.32 7.39 5.43
C LEU A 112 -12.58 8.88 5.14
N ALA A 113 -12.94 9.22 3.90
CA ALA A 113 -13.33 10.58 3.52
C ALA A 113 -14.60 11.03 4.24
N ALA A 114 -15.61 10.17 4.34
CA ALA A 114 -16.85 10.45 5.07
C ALA A 114 -16.59 10.70 6.57
N ILE A 115 -15.69 9.93 7.20
CA ILE A 115 -15.26 10.17 8.58
C ILE A 115 -14.63 11.55 8.72
N CYS A 116 -13.73 11.92 7.81
CA CYS A 116 -13.08 13.23 7.81
C CYS A 116 -14.08 14.38 7.58
N GLN A 117 -15.07 14.20 6.72
CA GLN A 117 -16.15 15.18 6.51
C GLN A 117 -16.98 15.38 7.78
N HIS A 118 -17.35 14.30 8.47
CA HIS A 118 -18.10 14.38 9.73
C HIS A 118 -17.31 15.06 10.86
N CYS A 119 -16.00 14.81 10.91
CA CYS A 119 -15.09 15.39 11.91
C CYS A 119 -14.84 16.90 11.72
N GLY A 120 -15.23 17.49 10.57
CA GLY A 120 -14.94 18.88 10.22
C GLY A 120 -13.60 19.08 9.50
N GLY A 121 -13.00 17.99 8.99
CA GLY A 121 -11.78 18.01 8.17
C GLY A 121 -12.05 18.10 6.65
N GLY A 122 -13.32 18.12 6.24
CA GLY A 122 -13.75 18.36 4.87
C GLY A 122 -14.11 19.82 4.65
N ASP A 123 -13.55 20.44 3.62
CA ASP A 123 -14.09 21.68 3.07
C ASP A 123 -15.45 21.31 2.45
N TRP A 124 -16.55 21.99 2.82
CA TRP A 124 -17.90 21.67 2.30
C TRP A 124 -18.01 21.92 0.78
N VAL A 125 -16.98 22.52 0.18
CA VAL A 125 -16.82 22.66 -1.26
C VAL A 125 -16.45 21.30 -1.85
N VAL A 126 -17.46 20.62 -2.39
CA VAL A 126 -17.43 19.27 -3.03
C VAL A 126 -16.28 19.06 -4.03
N GLU A 127 -15.70 20.12 -4.59
CA GLU A 127 -14.59 20.06 -5.56
C GLU A 127 -13.20 19.94 -4.91
N SER A 128 -13.10 20.16 -3.60
CA SER A 128 -11.84 20.11 -2.85
C SER A 128 -11.92 18.99 -1.81
N GLY A 129 -11.41 17.80 -2.13
CA GLY A 129 -11.35 16.65 -1.22
C GLY A 129 -10.75 16.94 0.17
N VAL A 130 -10.58 15.92 1.01
CA VAL A 130 -10.20 16.11 2.42
C VAL A 130 -8.82 16.78 2.57
N LYS A 131 -8.79 18.04 3.05
CA LYS A 131 -7.55 18.84 3.27
C LYS A 131 -6.91 18.65 4.65
N CYS A 132 -7.53 17.90 5.55
CA CYS A 132 -7.02 17.71 6.92
C CYS A 132 -5.59 17.11 6.94
N THR A 133 -4.68 17.76 7.67
CA THR A 133 -3.27 17.38 7.85
C THR A 133 -2.89 17.14 9.32
N SER A 134 -3.88 16.90 10.20
CA SER A 134 -3.62 16.67 11.62
C SER A 134 -2.82 15.38 11.84
N LEU A 135 -1.57 15.53 12.31
CA LEU A 135 -0.68 14.41 12.62
C LEU A 135 -1.11 13.64 13.88
N ALA A 136 -1.97 14.24 14.71
CA ALA A 136 -2.56 13.59 15.88
C ALA A 136 -3.78 12.71 15.51
N CYS A 137 -4.24 12.75 14.25
CA CYS A 137 -5.38 11.98 13.79
C CYS A 137 -4.94 10.61 13.27
N SER A 138 -5.49 9.51 13.82
CA SER A 138 -5.23 8.16 13.32
C SER A 138 -5.73 7.95 11.89
N VAL A 139 -6.89 8.51 11.56
CA VAL A 139 -7.52 8.43 10.23
C VAL A 139 -6.65 9.07 9.15
N PHE A 140 -5.84 10.08 9.49
CA PHE A 140 -4.96 10.74 8.52
C PHE A 140 -3.97 9.77 7.86
N TYR A 141 -3.28 8.95 8.66
CA TYR A 141 -2.29 8.00 8.14
C TYR A 141 -2.94 6.85 7.37
N GLU A 142 -4.11 6.38 7.83
CA GLU A 142 -4.87 5.35 7.15
C GLU A 142 -5.37 5.83 5.77
N ARG A 143 -5.94 7.04 5.70
CA ARG A 143 -6.32 7.69 4.45
C ARG A 143 -5.13 7.82 3.51
N GLN A 144 -4.00 8.32 4.00
CA GLN A 144 -2.79 8.48 3.19
C GLN A 144 -2.25 7.14 2.66
N LYS A 145 -2.39 6.06 3.42
CA LYS A 145 -2.02 4.70 3.01
C LYS A 145 -2.95 4.20 1.89
N VAL A 146 -4.26 4.21 2.12
CA VAL A 146 -5.25 3.74 1.13
C VAL A 146 -5.17 4.57 -0.17
N GLN A 147 -4.93 5.87 -0.08
CA GLN A 147 -4.75 6.73 -1.25
C GLN A 147 -3.58 6.29 -2.12
N LYS A 148 -2.44 5.96 -1.52
CA LYS A 148 -1.25 5.49 -2.25
C LYS A 148 -1.47 4.12 -2.88
N GLU A 149 -2.16 3.23 -2.18
CA GLU A 149 -2.52 1.90 -2.70
C GLU A 149 -3.54 1.98 -3.84
N LEU A 150 -4.53 2.87 -3.76
CA LEU A 150 -5.52 3.09 -4.80
C LEU A 150 -4.88 3.73 -6.05
N GLN A 151 -3.97 4.69 -5.86
CA GLN A 151 -3.22 5.28 -6.96
C GLN A 151 -2.39 4.20 -7.68
N SER A 152 -1.67 3.33 -6.94
CA SER A 152 -0.85 2.27 -7.55
C SER A 152 -1.65 1.26 -8.34
N LEU A 153 -2.82 0.86 -7.86
CA LEU A 153 -3.68 -0.08 -8.57
C LEU A 153 -4.43 0.55 -9.75
N SER A 154 -4.85 1.82 -9.64
CA SER A 154 -5.56 2.50 -10.72
C SER A 154 -4.68 2.78 -11.94
N SER A 155 -3.39 3.08 -11.75
CA SER A 155 -2.45 3.23 -12.88
C SER A 155 -2.24 1.91 -13.62
N ILE A 156 -2.11 0.80 -12.90
CA ILE A 156 -1.97 -0.53 -13.51
C ILE A 156 -3.24 -0.93 -14.27
N ALA A 157 -4.41 -0.66 -13.68
CA ALA A 157 -5.69 -0.93 -14.32
C ALA A 157 -5.89 -0.10 -15.61
N ALA A 158 -5.34 1.12 -15.65
CA ALA A 158 -5.39 2.00 -16.81
C ALA A 158 -4.45 1.54 -17.94
N ASP A 159 -3.22 1.12 -17.62
CA ASP A 159 -2.25 0.64 -18.61
C ASP A 159 -2.73 -0.63 -19.32
N GLU A 160 -3.40 -1.53 -18.61
CA GLU A 160 -3.92 -2.79 -19.16
C GLU A 160 -5.37 -2.68 -19.68
N ARG A 161 -5.93 -1.46 -19.73
CA ARG A 161 -7.31 -1.15 -20.20
C ARG A 161 -8.42 -1.96 -19.53
N PHE A 162 -8.22 -2.41 -18.29
CA PHE A 162 -9.24 -3.16 -17.55
C PHE A 162 -10.33 -2.27 -16.95
N CYS A 163 -10.09 -0.97 -16.81
CA CYS A 163 -11.06 -0.02 -16.25
C CYS A 163 -10.91 1.38 -16.87
N LEU A 164 -12.02 2.10 -17.02
CA LEU A 164 -11.99 3.54 -17.28
C LEU A 164 -11.42 4.25 -16.04
N LYS A 165 -10.40 5.07 -16.26
CA LYS A 165 -9.60 5.82 -15.28
C LYS A 165 -10.46 6.37 -14.11
N CYS A 166 -10.51 5.67 -12.98
CA CYS A 166 -11.08 6.21 -11.75
C CYS A 166 -10.18 7.35 -11.27
N MET A 167 -10.68 8.59 -11.31
CA MET A 167 -9.93 9.74 -10.84
C MET A 167 -9.91 9.75 -9.31
N VAL A 168 -8.74 9.44 -8.73
CA VAL A 168 -8.50 9.47 -7.27
C VAL A 168 -8.57 10.89 -6.69
N GLU A 169 -8.55 11.92 -7.55
CA GLU A 169 -8.50 13.33 -7.15
C GLU A 169 -9.82 13.90 -6.59
N TRP A 170 -10.92 13.13 -6.63
CA TRP A 170 -12.23 13.57 -6.15
C TRP A 170 -12.52 13.15 -4.69
N PHE A 171 -11.56 12.52 -4.00
CA PHE A 171 -11.70 12.05 -2.61
C PHE A 171 -10.72 12.74 -1.65
#